data_AF-A0AAV8W076-F1
#
_entry.id   AF-A0AAV8W076-F1
#
_cell.length_a   1.000
_cell.length_b   1.000
_cell.length_c   1.000
_cell.angle_alpha   90.00
_cell.angle_beta   90.00
_cell.angle_gamma   90.00
#
_symmetry.space_group_name_H-M   'P 1'
#
loop_
_entity.id
_entity.type
_entity.pdbx_description
1 polymer ?
#
loop_
_entity_poly.entity_id
_entity_poly.type
_entity_poly.pdbx_seq_one_letter_code
_entity_poly.pdbx_strand_id
1 'polypeptide(L)'
;MITVLSKYLLKLHTSFNYPVPVVTSRVTVVRMMSAFRYKVAACQMTATNNKDKNLDLVKKLVKRCADHKVQTIYNSHILIDDAGEIVSVYRKIHLFDVTIPERNIFLKESDLNVGGTQICAPIDTPVGKVALSTVSFCYDVRFPEQSILLRKLGADILTFPSAFTQATGEAHWEVLLRARAIENQCYVVAAAQYGRHNSKRVSFGQSMIVDPWGKILAACSGYTEGVEEDESIAVADIDKEYLSKVRQEMPVFQHRRNDIYSLNLIRQTKQIDDNGTFMFGDKIIPGSTVFCQSQYSYAFTNIRCVVPGHILISTLRVAHRLCDLTKEELCDLFQTTVIVQKAVEQEYGANSSTVTVQDGPSAGQTIPHIHVHILPRKQGDFARNDDVYLQLAKHDRDDSSQPLRSREQMAEEARRLRRYFK
;
A
#
# COMPACT_ATOMS: atom_id res chain seq x y z
N MET A 1 23.18 -4.62 11.59
CA MET A 1 22.84 -3.75 12.70
C MET A 1 21.67 -2.82 12.38
N ILE A 2 20.63 -2.77 13.22
CA ILE A 2 19.54 -1.79 13.17
C ILE A 2 19.56 -1.01 14.48
N THR A 3 19.33 0.30 14.39
CA THR A 3 19.42 1.28 15.47
C THR A 3 18.08 2.03 15.57
N VAL A 4 17.53 2.11 16.79
CA VAL A 4 16.21 2.69 17.06
C VAL A 4 16.35 3.78 18.13
N LEU A 5 15.91 5.01 17.84
CA LEU A 5 15.99 6.17 18.75
C LEU A 5 14.68 6.40 19.52
N SER A 6 14.76 6.74 20.81
CA SER A 6 13.60 7.04 21.66
C SER A 6 13.07 8.48 21.55
N LYS A 7 13.84 9.41 20.96
CA LYS A 7 13.40 10.79 20.71
C LYS A 7 14.30 11.48 19.68
N TYR A 8 13.70 12.33 18.84
CA TYR A 8 14.41 13.41 18.15
C TYR A 8 13.54 14.66 18.25
N LEU A 9 13.88 15.54 19.19
CA LEU A 9 13.33 16.89 19.25
C LEU A 9 14.15 17.76 18.31
N LEU A 10 13.56 18.20 17.20
CA LEU A 10 14.11 19.34 16.49
C LEU A 10 13.80 20.61 17.30
N LYS A 11 14.65 20.94 18.28
CA LYS A 11 14.64 22.25 18.93
C LYS A 11 15.27 23.25 17.96
N LEU A 12 14.42 23.93 17.16
CA LEU A 12 14.82 25.14 16.46
C LEU A 12 15.02 26.24 17.50
N HIS A 13 16.27 26.53 17.88
CA HIS A 13 16.59 27.72 18.66
C HIS A 13 16.36 28.95 17.78
N THR A 14 15.31 29.73 18.06
CA THR A 14 15.11 31.05 17.45
C THR A 14 15.59 32.13 18.42
N SER A 15 16.73 32.73 18.14
CA SER A 15 17.22 33.94 18.81
C SER A 15 16.53 35.18 18.25
N PHE A 16 15.19 35.32 18.39
CA PHE A 16 14.50 36.58 18.10
C PHE A 16 13.25 36.76 18.98
N ASN A 17 13.21 37.92 19.66
CA ASN A 17 12.14 38.36 20.55
C ASN A 17 10.86 38.71 19.77
N TYR A 18 9.95 37.77 19.53
CA TYR A 18 8.51 38.02 19.31
C TYR A 18 7.67 36.78 19.69
N PRO A 19 6.45 36.94 20.23
CA PRO A 19 5.66 35.81 20.73
C PRO A 19 4.90 35.15 19.57
N VAL A 20 5.47 34.10 18.99
CA VAL A 20 4.78 33.22 18.02
C VAL A 20 4.78 31.81 18.61
N PRO A 21 3.65 31.07 18.61
CA PRO A 21 3.62 29.71 19.15
C PRO A 21 4.54 28.79 18.35
N VAL A 22 5.55 28.25 19.02
CA VAL A 22 6.51 27.28 18.46
C VAL A 22 5.79 25.95 18.21
N VAL A 23 5.53 25.62 16.95
CA VAL A 23 5.09 24.27 16.54
C VAL A 23 6.32 23.47 16.14
N THR A 24 6.69 22.49 16.96
CA THR A 24 7.81 21.56 16.70
C THR A 24 7.37 20.48 15.72
N SER A 25 8.05 20.35 14.57
CA SER A 25 7.96 19.15 13.73
C SER A 25 8.70 18.01 14.46
N ARG A 26 8.07 16.83 14.56
CA ARG A 26 8.58 15.70 15.33
C ARG A 26 8.88 14.54 14.40
N VAL A 27 10.14 14.12 14.38
CA VAL A 27 10.65 13.06 13.53
C VAL A 27 11.16 11.94 14.42
N THR A 28 10.69 10.73 14.20
CA THR A 28 11.27 9.52 14.79
C THR A 28 12.17 8.87 13.74
N VAL A 29 13.46 8.71 14.03
CA VAL A 29 14.44 8.14 13.07
C VAL A 29 14.85 6.74 13.52
N VAL A 30 14.81 5.78 12.60
CA VAL A 30 15.40 4.45 12.70
C VAL A 30 16.56 4.40 11.70
N ARG A 31 17.75 3.99 12.14
CA ARG A 31 18.92 3.87 11.25
C ARG A 31 19.25 2.40 11.04
N MET A 32 19.38 1.97 9.79
CA MET A 32 19.76 0.60 9.46
C MET A 32 21.23 0.60 9.01
N MET A 33 22.12 0.04 9.82
CA MET A 33 23.57 0.03 9.62
C MET A 33 24.09 -1.37 9.26
N SER A 34 24.56 -1.52 8.03
CA SER A 34 25.65 -2.44 7.68
C SER A 34 26.61 -1.60 6.86
N ALA A 35 27.84 -1.34 7.36
CA ALA A 35 28.85 -0.48 6.71
C ALA A 35 28.23 0.67 5.87
N PHE A 36 27.56 1.61 6.55
CA PHE A 36 26.85 2.79 5.99
C PHE A 36 25.85 2.49 4.86
N ARG A 37 24.51 2.36 5.09
CA ARG A 37 23.59 2.43 3.91
C ARG A 37 22.10 2.84 3.98
N TYR A 38 21.31 2.90 5.06
CA TYR A 38 19.91 3.42 4.96
C TYR A 38 19.42 4.17 6.21
N LYS A 39 18.56 5.20 6.04
CA LYS A 39 17.86 5.91 7.12
C LYS A 39 16.33 5.84 6.94
N VAL A 40 15.65 5.36 7.96
CA VAL A 40 14.19 5.28 8.02
C VAL A 40 13.71 6.41 8.92
N ALA A 41 12.80 7.27 8.47
CA ALA A 41 12.28 8.37 9.28
C ALA A 41 10.76 8.40 9.23
N ALA A 42 10.10 8.36 10.40
CA ALA A 42 8.71 8.71 10.53
C ALA A 42 8.61 10.21 10.85
N CYS A 43 7.99 10.98 9.98
CA CYS A 43 7.81 12.42 10.17
C CYS A 43 6.33 12.75 10.09
N GLN A 44 5.81 13.45 11.11
CA GLN A 44 4.58 14.20 10.93
C GLN A 44 4.95 15.51 10.22
N MET A 45 4.64 15.62 8.93
CA MET A 45 5.01 16.80 8.15
C MET A 45 4.10 17.98 8.52
N THR A 46 4.64 18.92 9.32
CA THR A 46 4.14 20.29 9.45
C THR A 46 5.29 21.25 9.13
N ALA A 47 5.04 22.25 8.28
CA ALA A 47 6.09 23.01 7.63
C ALA A 47 6.70 24.12 8.52
N THR A 48 8.04 24.19 8.64
CA THR A 48 8.82 25.40 9.00
C THR A 48 10.33 25.30 8.63
N ASN A 49 10.96 26.48 8.41
CA ASN A 49 12.32 26.70 7.88
C ASN A 49 13.47 26.52 8.91
N ASN A 50 14.66 26.08 8.44
CA ASN A 50 16.02 26.66 8.71
C ASN A 50 17.20 25.71 9.08
N LYS A 51 18.34 25.91 8.38
CA LYS A 51 19.52 25.13 7.86
C LYS A 51 20.30 24.11 8.74
N ASP A 52 20.62 22.94 8.14
CA ASP A 52 21.59 21.89 8.56
C ASP A 52 21.62 20.77 7.49
N LYS A 53 22.77 20.15 7.21
CA LYS A 53 22.97 19.37 5.95
C LYS A 53 22.21 18.03 5.82
N ASN A 54 21.86 17.34 6.91
CA ASN A 54 20.87 16.23 6.87
C ASN A 54 19.42 16.73 6.95
N LEU A 55 19.26 17.98 7.39
CA LEU A 55 18.00 18.65 7.62
C LEU A 55 17.53 19.36 6.34
N ASP A 56 18.41 19.64 5.38
CA ASP A 56 18.09 20.29 4.10
C ASP A 56 17.15 19.46 3.22
N LEU A 57 17.17 18.13 3.32
CA LEU A 57 16.20 17.25 2.62
C LEU A 57 14.81 17.33 3.26
N VAL A 58 14.73 17.14 4.58
CA VAL A 58 13.49 17.30 5.37
C VAL A 58 12.92 18.71 5.20
N LYS A 59 13.79 19.73 5.10
CA LYS A 59 13.42 21.12 4.81
C LYS A 59 12.98 21.38 3.39
N LYS A 60 13.63 20.80 2.38
CA LYS A 60 13.18 20.93 0.98
C LYS A 60 11.75 20.39 0.84
N LEU A 61 11.45 19.28 1.53
CA LEU A 61 10.10 18.68 1.57
C LEU A 61 9.10 19.58 2.32
N VAL A 62 9.49 20.09 3.49
CA VAL A 62 8.72 21.05 4.29
C VAL A 62 8.47 22.37 3.56
N LYS A 63 9.46 22.90 2.83
CA LYS A 63 9.39 24.16 2.09
C LYS A 63 8.54 24.06 0.82
N ARG A 64 8.61 22.94 0.09
CA ARG A 64 7.70 22.66 -1.06
C ARG A 64 6.23 22.67 -0.64
N CYS A 65 5.93 22.21 0.58
CA CYS A 65 4.57 22.26 1.13
C CYS A 65 4.15 23.67 1.56
N ALA A 66 5.05 24.53 2.04
CA ALA A 66 4.71 25.87 2.50
C ALA A 66 4.30 26.84 1.36
N ASP A 67 4.76 26.61 0.14
CA ASP A 67 4.48 27.48 -1.01
C ASP A 67 3.10 27.20 -1.67
N HIS A 68 2.38 26.17 -1.21
CA HIS A 68 1.03 25.84 -1.66
C HIS A 68 0.06 25.97 -0.47
N LYS A 69 -1.16 26.50 -0.67
CA LYS A 69 -2.23 26.42 0.35
C LYS A 69 -2.50 24.93 0.64
N VAL A 70 -1.86 24.37 1.68
CA VAL A 70 -2.03 22.97 2.05
C VAL A 70 -3.42 22.79 2.65
N GLN A 71 -4.35 22.24 1.86
CA GLN A 71 -5.68 21.87 2.36
C GLN A 71 -5.68 20.52 3.10
N THR A 72 -4.59 19.73 3.08
CA THR A 72 -4.60 18.35 3.58
C THR A 72 -3.25 17.94 4.17
N ILE A 73 -3.27 17.44 5.41
CA ILE A 73 -2.08 16.96 6.15
C ILE A 73 -2.08 15.42 6.18
N TYR A 74 -0.91 14.82 5.99
CA TYR A 74 -0.72 13.36 6.05
C TYR A 74 0.34 13.00 7.09
N ASN A 75 0.11 11.87 7.75
CA ASN A 75 1.06 11.22 8.63
C ASN A 75 1.88 10.21 7.80
N SER A 76 3.17 10.50 7.59
CA SER A 76 3.98 9.81 6.58
C SER A 76 5.23 9.11 7.16
N HIS A 77 5.42 7.85 6.79
CA HIS A 77 6.68 7.11 6.91
C HIS A 77 7.48 7.34 5.65
N ILE A 78 8.72 7.78 5.78
CA ILE A 78 9.63 7.84 4.65
C ILE A 78 10.83 6.93 4.88
N LEU A 79 11.22 6.22 3.83
CA LEU A 79 12.49 5.52 3.75
C LEU A 79 13.42 6.31 2.84
N ILE A 80 14.62 6.57 3.33
CA ILE A 80 15.65 7.35 2.65
C ILE A 80 16.88 6.45 2.45
N ASP A 81 17.40 6.43 1.22
CA ASP A 81 18.62 5.69 0.88
C ASP A 81 19.92 6.42 1.29
N ASP A 82 21.05 5.86 0.89
CA ASP A 82 22.38 6.42 1.14
C ASP A 82 22.69 7.66 0.28
N ALA A 83 22.06 7.79 -0.90
CA ALA A 83 22.11 8.99 -1.72
C ALA A 83 21.30 10.16 -1.12
N GLY A 84 20.44 9.87 -0.14
CA GLY A 84 19.53 10.86 0.44
C GLY A 84 18.23 11.00 -0.34
N GLU A 85 17.91 10.05 -1.21
CA GLU A 85 16.68 10.03 -1.98
C GLU A 85 15.58 9.27 -1.23
N ILE A 86 14.33 9.73 -1.39
CA ILE A 86 13.18 9.03 -0.82
C ILE A 86 12.86 7.85 -1.71
N VAL A 87 13.09 6.64 -1.20
CA VAL A 87 12.79 5.40 -1.92
C VAL A 87 11.38 4.90 -1.68
N SER A 88 10.73 5.32 -0.59
CA SER A 88 9.33 4.97 -0.32
C SER A 88 8.67 5.92 0.67
N VAL A 89 7.36 6.13 0.47
CA VAL A 89 6.50 6.92 1.36
C VAL A 89 5.24 6.12 1.66
N TYR A 90 5.10 5.70 2.91
CA TYR A 90 3.84 5.16 3.41
C TYR A 90 3.06 6.26 4.12
N ARG A 91 1.74 6.33 3.90
CA ARG A 91 0.85 7.25 4.60
C ARG A 91 -0.08 6.45 5.49
N LYS A 92 -0.20 6.85 6.75
CA LYS A 92 -1.01 6.14 7.77
C LYS A 92 -2.44 5.92 7.28
N ILE A 93 -2.89 4.67 7.23
CA ILE A 93 -4.21 4.29 6.73
C ILE A 93 -5.24 4.31 7.88
N HIS A 94 -4.89 3.82 9.07
CA HIS A 94 -5.84 3.70 10.18
C HIS A 94 -5.78 4.90 11.13
N LEU A 95 -6.63 5.91 10.92
CA LEU A 95 -6.75 7.06 11.83
C LEU A 95 -7.49 6.70 13.12
N PHE A 96 -7.09 7.28 14.26
CA PHE A 96 -7.76 7.06 15.54
C PHE A 96 -8.84 8.11 15.79
N ASP A 97 -10.10 7.69 15.67
CA ASP A 97 -11.26 8.50 16.00
C ASP A 97 -12.07 7.83 17.11
N VAL A 98 -12.21 8.50 18.25
CA VAL A 98 -13.04 8.06 19.35
C VAL A 98 -13.88 9.21 19.89
N THR A 99 -15.15 8.93 20.14
CA THR A 99 -16.09 9.85 20.78
C THR A 99 -16.78 9.08 21.89
N ILE A 100 -16.52 9.48 23.14
CA ILE A 100 -17.11 8.89 24.34
C ILE A 100 -17.81 10.03 25.10
N PRO A 101 -19.08 10.33 24.78
CA PRO A 101 -19.83 11.42 25.39
C PRO A 101 -19.85 11.34 26.92
N GLU A 102 -19.97 10.14 27.47
CA GLU A 102 -20.10 9.89 28.92
C GLU A 102 -18.83 10.24 29.70
N ARG A 103 -17.67 10.27 29.03
CA ARG A 103 -16.37 10.61 29.63
C ARG A 103 -15.83 11.96 29.15
N ASN A 104 -16.61 12.69 28.35
CA ASN A 104 -16.19 13.93 27.70
C ASN A 104 -14.89 13.78 26.89
N ILE A 105 -14.68 12.61 26.27
CA ILE A 105 -13.49 12.31 25.45
C ILE A 105 -13.88 12.44 23.98
N PHE A 106 -13.31 13.45 23.32
CA PHE A 106 -13.41 13.66 21.88
C PHE A 106 -11.99 13.70 21.31
N LEU A 107 -11.58 12.65 20.62
CA LEU A 107 -10.30 12.60 19.93
C LEU A 107 -10.52 12.08 18.50
N LYS A 108 -10.51 13.00 17.54
CA LYS A 108 -10.62 12.69 16.11
C LYS A 108 -9.34 13.08 15.40
N GLU A 109 -8.52 12.08 15.06
CA GLU A 109 -7.32 12.32 14.26
C GLU A 109 -7.69 12.74 12.82
N SER A 110 -8.86 12.31 12.34
CA SER A 110 -9.39 12.67 11.01
C SER A 110 -9.69 14.16 10.81
N ASP A 111 -9.90 14.92 11.90
CA ASP A 111 -10.08 16.37 11.81
C ASP A 111 -8.78 17.08 11.38
N LEU A 112 -7.62 16.44 11.61
CA LEU A 112 -6.30 17.01 11.35
C LEU A 112 -5.52 16.29 10.25
N ASN A 113 -5.80 15.02 9.98
CA ASN A 113 -5.05 14.20 9.01
C ASN A 113 -5.99 13.44 8.08
N VAL A 114 -5.51 13.17 6.86
CA VAL A 114 -6.19 12.27 5.92
C VAL A 114 -5.47 10.92 5.87
N GLY A 115 -6.27 9.85 5.79
CA GLY A 115 -5.78 8.49 5.69
C GLY A 115 -5.07 8.23 4.36
N GLY A 116 -4.02 7.42 4.40
CA GLY A 116 -3.41 6.85 3.21
C GLY A 116 -4.37 5.95 2.44
N THR A 117 -4.15 5.83 1.14
CA THR A 117 -5.03 5.08 0.23
C THR A 117 -4.44 3.75 -0.24
N GLN A 118 -3.22 3.41 0.19
CA GLN A 118 -2.47 2.27 -0.32
C GLN A 118 -1.52 1.67 0.71
N ILE A 119 -1.40 0.34 0.70
CA ILE A 119 -0.31 -0.38 1.37
C ILE A 119 0.83 -0.52 0.36
N CYS A 120 1.99 0.02 0.69
CA CYS A 120 3.19 -0.05 -0.14
C CYS A 120 3.85 -1.43 -0.04
N ALA A 121 4.41 -1.92 -1.15
CA ALA A 121 5.22 -3.13 -1.12
C ALA A 121 6.48 -2.92 -0.25
N PRO A 122 6.99 -3.98 0.42
CA PRO A 122 8.26 -3.93 1.13
C PRO A 122 9.40 -3.55 0.17
N ILE A 123 10.33 -2.73 0.67
CA ILE A 123 11.48 -2.24 -0.10
C ILE A 123 12.70 -3.09 0.24
N ASP A 124 13.43 -3.51 -0.80
CA ASP A 124 14.72 -4.18 -0.62
C ASP A 124 15.73 -3.22 0.00
N THR A 125 16.31 -3.65 1.13
CA THR A 125 17.40 -2.93 1.81
C THR A 125 18.52 -3.92 2.17
N PRO A 126 19.73 -3.45 2.50
CA PRO A 126 20.84 -4.31 2.90
C PRO A 126 20.50 -5.23 4.08
N VAL A 127 19.65 -4.76 5.01
CA VAL A 127 19.23 -5.54 6.18
C VAL A 127 18.07 -6.51 5.91
N GLY A 128 17.46 -6.46 4.72
CA GLY A 128 16.33 -7.30 4.31
C GLY A 128 15.21 -6.48 3.68
N LYS A 129 14.09 -7.15 3.36
CA LYS A 129 12.89 -6.47 2.84
C LYS A 129 12.16 -5.74 3.95
N VAL A 130 12.24 -4.42 3.94
CA VAL A 130 11.64 -3.54 4.95
C VAL A 130 10.26 -3.11 4.48
N ALA A 131 9.24 -3.54 5.23
CA ALA A 131 7.90 -3.03 5.06
C ALA A 131 7.73 -1.77 5.90
N LEU A 132 7.36 -0.68 5.21
CA LEU A 132 6.94 0.53 5.90
C LEU A 132 5.50 0.39 6.36
N SER A 133 5.34 0.50 7.67
CA SER A 133 4.11 0.95 8.31
C SER A 133 4.48 2.13 9.21
N THR A 134 3.71 3.22 9.22
CA THR A 134 3.88 4.33 10.18
C THR A 134 2.70 4.46 11.07
N VAL A 135 3.00 4.94 12.28
CA VAL A 135 1.96 5.53 13.07
C VAL A 135 2.41 6.67 13.99
N SER A 136 2.24 7.94 13.59
CA SER A 136 1.87 8.93 14.63
C SER A 136 0.50 8.47 15.18
N PHE A 137 0.42 8.09 16.46
CA PHE A 137 -0.69 7.39 17.15
C PHE A 137 -0.93 5.91 16.85
N CYS A 138 0.13 5.12 16.65
CA CYS A 138 0.20 3.66 16.93
C CYS A 138 -0.87 2.65 16.45
N TYR A 139 -1.92 3.08 15.77
CA TYR A 139 -3.10 2.30 15.47
C TYR A 139 -2.88 1.13 14.50
N ASP A 140 -2.01 1.25 13.49
CA ASP A 140 -1.76 0.16 12.50
C ASP A 140 -1.35 -1.17 13.17
N VAL A 141 -0.61 -1.13 14.29
CA VAL A 141 -0.19 -2.35 15.01
C VAL A 141 -1.37 -3.15 15.55
N ARG A 142 -2.55 -2.54 15.71
CA ARG A 142 -3.77 -3.20 16.17
C ARG A 142 -4.44 -4.04 15.09
N PHE A 143 -4.15 -3.80 13.82
CA PHE A 143 -4.76 -4.48 12.67
C PHE A 143 -3.80 -5.56 12.15
N PRO A 144 -3.97 -6.83 12.55
CA PRO A 144 -3.11 -7.92 12.09
C PRO A 144 -3.08 -8.05 10.56
N GLU A 145 -4.19 -7.72 9.90
CA GLU A 145 -4.39 -7.86 8.45
C GLU A 145 -3.29 -7.13 7.67
N GLN A 146 -2.95 -5.91 8.07
CA GLN A 146 -1.91 -5.13 7.40
C GLN A 146 -0.55 -5.83 7.47
N SER A 147 -0.20 -6.39 8.63
CA SER A 147 1.08 -7.07 8.83
C SER A 147 1.15 -8.40 8.10
N ILE A 148 0.03 -9.14 8.06
CA ILE A 148 -0.10 -10.37 7.29
C ILE A 148 0.05 -10.09 5.79
N LEU A 149 -0.58 -9.02 5.28
CA LEU A 149 -0.45 -8.60 3.89
C LEU A 149 1.00 -8.21 3.56
N LEU A 150 1.66 -7.43 4.41
CA LEU A 150 3.07 -7.05 4.21
C LEU A 150 3.99 -8.28 4.19
N ARG A 151 3.76 -9.27 5.07
CA ARG A 151 4.51 -10.54 5.03
C ARG A 151 4.20 -11.37 3.78
N LYS A 152 2.94 -11.41 3.32
CA LYS A 152 2.59 -12.04 2.02
C LYS A 152 3.33 -11.38 0.85
N LEU A 153 3.56 -10.07 0.91
CA LEU A 153 4.37 -9.31 -0.06
C LEU A 153 5.89 -9.51 0.11
N GLY A 154 6.31 -10.36 1.06
CA GLY A 154 7.72 -10.74 1.24
C GLY A 154 8.48 -9.90 2.26
N ALA A 155 7.82 -9.21 3.18
CA ALA A 155 8.51 -8.48 4.24
C ALA A 155 9.36 -9.41 5.11
N ASP A 156 10.57 -8.97 5.45
CA ASP A 156 11.45 -9.57 6.45
C ASP A 156 11.42 -8.79 7.76
N ILE A 157 11.22 -7.47 7.65
CA ILE A 157 11.19 -6.52 8.76
C ILE A 157 9.90 -5.71 8.67
N LEU A 158 9.12 -5.69 9.76
CA LEU A 158 7.98 -4.81 9.97
C LEU A 158 8.41 -3.65 10.86
N THR A 159 8.06 -2.42 10.49
CA THR A 159 8.40 -1.23 11.28
C THR A 159 7.16 -0.59 11.91
N PHE A 160 7.21 -0.26 13.20
CA PHE A 160 6.11 0.42 13.90
C PHE A 160 6.56 1.67 14.65
N PRO A 161 7.11 2.70 13.96
CA PRO A 161 7.42 3.97 14.60
C PRO A 161 6.15 4.59 15.19
N SER A 162 6.17 4.92 16.49
CA SER A 162 4.98 5.17 17.29
C SER A 162 5.12 6.28 18.33
N ALA A 163 3.98 6.76 18.82
CA ALA A 163 3.87 7.67 19.96
C ALA A 163 2.71 7.24 20.86
N PHE A 164 2.82 6.07 21.47
CA PHE A 164 1.80 5.51 22.38
C PHE A 164 1.58 6.40 23.59
N THR A 165 0.33 6.54 24.01
CA THR A 165 -0.01 7.11 25.32
C THR A 165 0.44 6.17 26.43
N GLN A 166 0.75 6.70 27.61
CA GLN A 166 1.30 5.92 28.73
C GLN A 166 0.44 4.72 29.12
N ALA A 167 -0.84 4.94 29.48
CA ALA A 167 -1.75 3.88 29.91
C ALA A 167 -1.94 2.78 28.86
N THR A 168 -2.04 3.15 27.58
CA THR A 168 -2.23 2.19 26.50
C THR A 168 -0.93 1.46 26.16
N GLY A 169 0.21 2.16 26.25
CA GLY A 169 1.53 1.61 25.98
C GLY A 169 1.88 0.53 26.99
N GLU A 170 1.71 0.81 28.28
CA GLU A 170 1.95 -0.13 29.37
C GLU A 170 1.19 -1.44 29.21
N ALA A 171 -0.07 -1.38 28.77
CA ALA A 171 -0.89 -2.58 28.60
C ALA A 171 -0.65 -3.34 27.29
N HIS A 172 -0.38 -2.65 26.18
CA HIS A 172 -0.49 -3.25 24.84
C HIS A 172 0.79 -3.23 24.01
N TRP A 173 1.75 -2.36 24.31
CA TRP A 173 2.86 -2.08 23.39
C TRP A 173 3.71 -3.32 23.12
N GLU A 174 4.26 -3.93 24.16
CA GLU A 174 5.09 -5.13 24.02
C GLU A 174 4.29 -6.29 23.41
N VAL A 175 3.09 -6.55 23.93
CA VAL A 175 2.25 -7.69 23.51
C VAL A 175 1.93 -7.61 22.02
N LEU A 176 1.51 -6.45 21.52
CA LEU A 176 1.18 -6.28 20.11
C LEU A 176 2.42 -6.40 19.22
N LEU A 177 3.55 -5.80 19.60
CA LEU A 177 4.77 -5.89 18.80
C LEU A 177 5.28 -7.34 18.69
N ARG A 178 5.29 -8.07 19.81
CA ARG A 178 5.69 -9.48 19.83
C ARG A 178 4.73 -10.36 19.05
N ALA A 179 3.41 -10.13 19.18
CA ALA A 179 2.41 -10.84 18.39
C ALA A 179 2.64 -10.66 16.88
N ARG A 180 2.89 -9.42 16.43
CA ARG A 180 3.18 -9.12 15.02
C ARG A 180 4.46 -9.79 14.53
N ALA A 181 5.48 -9.90 15.39
CA ALA A 181 6.72 -10.60 15.06
C ALA A 181 6.50 -12.11 14.90
N ILE A 182 5.79 -12.74 15.86
CA ILE A 182 5.54 -14.19 15.91
C ILE A 182 4.62 -14.62 14.75
N GLU A 183 3.44 -14.00 14.61
CA GLU A 183 2.42 -14.45 13.65
C GLU A 183 2.87 -14.28 12.19
N ASN A 184 3.74 -13.28 11.95
CA ASN A 184 4.26 -12.95 10.62
C ASN A 184 5.69 -13.44 10.42
N GLN A 185 6.33 -14.05 11.42
CA GLN A 185 7.75 -14.47 11.42
C GLN A 185 8.64 -13.45 10.70
N CYS A 186 8.61 -12.23 11.24
CA CYS A 186 9.38 -11.08 10.80
C CYS A 186 10.06 -10.45 11.99
N TYR A 187 11.20 -9.79 11.76
CA TYR A 187 11.71 -8.86 12.76
C TYR A 187 10.75 -7.68 12.89
N VAL A 188 10.57 -7.18 14.11
CA VAL A 188 9.78 -5.98 14.37
C VAL A 188 10.67 -4.89 14.92
N VAL A 189 10.66 -3.73 14.28
CA VAL A 189 11.47 -2.56 14.66
C VAL A 189 10.55 -1.40 15.01
N ALA A 190 10.49 -1.04 16.28
CA ALA A 190 9.50 -0.11 16.80
C ALA A 190 10.16 1.04 17.56
N ALA A 191 10.44 2.14 16.86
CA ALA A 191 10.87 3.38 17.49
C ALA A 191 9.69 4.09 18.15
N ALA A 192 9.84 4.53 19.39
CA ALA A 192 8.78 5.14 20.15
C ALA A 192 9.20 6.49 20.73
N GLN A 193 8.31 7.48 20.62
CA GLN A 193 8.46 8.75 21.34
C GLN A 193 8.44 8.51 22.85
N TYR A 194 9.36 9.16 23.57
CA TYR A 194 9.56 9.04 25.01
C TYR A 194 9.30 10.36 25.74
N GLY A 195 8.80 10.30 26.98
CA GLY A 195 8.74 11.44 27.90
C GLY A 195 7.52 12.36 27.78
N ARG A 196 7.58 13.49 28.48
CA ARG A 196 6.53 14.50 28.51
C ARG A 196 6.72 15.48 27.36
N HIS A 197 5.67 15.62 26.56
CA HIS A 197 5.69 16.43 25.35
C HIS A 197 5.17 17.84 25.55
N ASN A 198 4.18 17.98 26.45
CA ASN A 198 3.58 19.22 26.93
C ASN A 198 2.71 18.90 28.18
N SER A 199 1.96 19.88 28.68
CA SER A 199 1.11 19.71 29.86
C SER A 199 0.04 18.62 29.72
N LYS A 200 -0.39 18.30 28.49
CA LYS A 200 -1.51 17.38 28.20
C LYS A 200 -1.09 16.07 27.51
N ARG A 201 0.17 15.94 27.09
CA ARG A 201 0.64 14.80 26.29
C ARG A 201 1.93 14.22 26.84
N VAL A 202 1.88 12.92 27.13
CA VAL A 202 3.00 12.09 27.58
C VAL A 202 3.03 10.84 26.71
N SER A 203 4.21 10.38 26.33
CA SER A 203 4.36 9.11 25.61
C SER A 203 5.11 8.06 26.40
N PHE A 204 4.72 6.81 26.20
CA PHE A 204 5.23 5.67 26.94
C PHE A 204 6.71 5.36 26.66
N GLY A 205 7.19 5.60 25.44
CA GLY A 205 8.54 5.21 25.03
C GLY A 205 8.67 3.71 24.82
N GLN A 206 9.69 3.10 25.42
CA GLN A 206 10.02 1.67 25.28
C GLN A 206 10.26 1.25 23.82
N SER A 207 11.09 2.02 23.10
CA SER A 207 11.54 1.63 21.75
C SER A 207 12.14 0.23 21.79
N MET A 208 11.79 -0.66 20.86
CA MET A 208 12.29 -2.04 20.90
C MET A 208 12.48 -2.69 19.52
N ILE A 209 13.29 -3.74 19.51
CA ILE A 209 13.54 -4.62 18.39
C ILE A 209 13.20 -6.05 18.83
N VAL A 210 12.34 -6.73 18.06
CA VAL A 210 11.88 -8.09 18.35
C VAL A 210 12.26 -9.01 17.19
N ASP A 211 12.70 -10.22 17.50
CA ASP A 211 13.02 -11.25 16.51
C ASP A 211 11.79 -11.99 15.97
N PRO A 212 11.93 -12.82 14.92
CA PRO A 212 10.82 -13.58 14.32
C PRO A 212 10.16 -14.62 15.25
N TRP A 213 10.78 -14.93 16.39
CA TRP A 213 10.25 -15.84 17.41
C TRP A 213 9.60 -15.09 18.60
N GLY A 214 9.58 -13.76 18.54
CA GLY A 214 9.00 -12.91 19.57
C GLY A 214 9.93 -12.61 20.75
N LYS A 215 11.23 -12.90 20.65
CA LYS A 215 12.23 -12.50 21.65
C LYS A 215 12.59 -11.02 21.44
N ILE A 216 12.58 -10.25 22.51
CA ILE A 216 13.06 -8.87 22.49
C ILE A 216 14.59 -8.90 22.44
N LEU A 217 15.17 -8.41 21.34
CA LEU A 217 16.62 -8.36 21.14
C LEU A 217 17.25 -7.15 21.81
N ALA A 218 16.56 -6.01 21.76
CA ALA A 218 16.98 -4.78 22.39
C ALA A 218 15.75 -3.91 22.70
N ALA A 219 15.78 -3.20 23.83
CA ALA A 219 14.74 -2.26 24.21
C ALA A 219 15.33 -1.08 24.99
N CYS A 220 14.77 0.11 24.76
CA CYS A 220 14.94 1.29 25.59
C CYS A 220 13.98 1.23 26.78
N SER A 221 14.28 1.99 27.82
CA SER A 221 13.39 2.15 28.97
C SER A 221 12.06 2.82 28.60
N GLY A 222 10.99 2.44 29.29
CA GLY A 222 9.72 3.16 29.28
C GLY A 222 9.79 4.43 30.14
N TYR A 223 8.94 5.40 29.87
CA TYR A 223 8.84 6.62 30.68
C TYR A 223 7.88 6.41 31.84
N THR A 224 8.31 6.80 33.03
CA THR A 224 7.47 6.88 34.24
C THR A 224 7.56 8.29 34.79
N GLU A 225 6.42 8.84 35.20
CA GLU A 225 6.36 10.19 35.75
C GLU A 225 7.19 10.30 37.03
N GLY A 226 8.05 11.32 37.11
CA GLY A 226 8.97 11.53 38.23
C GLY A 226 10.37 10.94 38.03
N VAL A 227 10.62 10.22 36.93
CA VAL A 227 11.96 9.76 36.53
C VAL A 227 12.58 10.78 35.56
N GLU A 228 13.89 11.02 35.68
CA GLU A 228 14.62 11.88 34.75
C GLU A 228 14.53 11.34 33.31
N GLU A 229 14.34 12.24 32.34
CA GLU A 229 14.24 11.82 30.94
C GLU A 229 15.60 11.38 30.40
N ASP A 230 15.76 10.09 30.08
CA ASP A 230 16.96 9.55 29.45
C ASP A 230 16.68 9.12 28.00
N GLU A 231 17.12 9.94 27.05
CA GLU A 231 17.04 9.63 25.62
C GLU A 231 18.07 8.56 25.27
N SER A 232 17.60 7.41 24.79
CA SER A 232 18.43 6.23 24.58
C SER A 232 18.19 5.60 23.20
N ILE A 233 19.09 4.69 22.86
CA ILE A 233 19.10 4.01 21.57
C ILE A 233 19.20 2.51 21.80
N ALA A 234 18.35 1.74 21.12
CA ALA A 234 18.41 0.29 21.07
C ALA A 234 19.08 -0.15 19.76
N VAL A 235 19.99 -1.12 19.85
CA VAL A 235 20.73 -1.67 18.70
C VAL A 235 20.65 -3.19 18.70
N ALA A 236 20.36 -3.79 17.54
CA ALA A 236 20.37 -5.24 17.37
C ALA A 236 20.87 -5.63 15.98
N ASP A 237 21.42 -6.84 15.86
CA ASP A 237 21.74 -7.44 14.57
C ASP A 237 20.58 -8.27 14.03
N ILE A 238 20.44 -8.24 12.71
CA ILE A 238 19.40 -8.94 11.98
C ILE A 238 20.05 -10.09 11.24
N ASP A 239 19.61 -11.31 11.57
CA ASP A 239 20.06 -12.54 10.96
C ASP A 239 19.00 -13.04 9.96
N LYS A 240 19.35 -13.04 8.67
CA LYS A 240 18.50 -13.53 7.57
C LYS A 240 18.46 -15.05 7.48
N GLU A 241 19.51 -15.73 7.94
CA GLU A 241 19.55 -17.19 8.00
C GLU A 241 18.62 -17.68 9.10
N TYR A 242 18.66 -17.04 10.27
CA TYR A 242 17.71 -17.31 11.35
C TYR A 242 16.25 -17.08 10.92
N LEU A 243 15.98 -15.98 10.21
CA LEU A 243 14.65 -15.70 9.66
C LEU A 243 14.17 -16.82 8.73
N SER A 244 15.04 -17.26 7.81
CA SER A 244 14.74 -18.36 6.88
C SER A 244 14.49 -19.66 7.63
N LYS A 245 15.31 -19.96 8.64
CA LYS A 245 15.18 -21.14 9.49
C LYS A 245 13.84 -21.17 10.23
N VAL A 246 13.43 -20.08 10.88
CA VAL A 246 12.14 -19.99 11.58
C VAL A 246 10.97 -20.25 10.64
N ARG A 247 11.02 -19.69 9.42
CA ARG A 247 9.98 -19.87 8.39
C ARG A 247 9.92 -21.30 7.87
N GLN A 248 11.06 -22.00 7.81
CA GLN A 248 11.16 -23.39 7.38
C GLN A 248 10.69 -24.36 8.47
N GLU A 249 11.12 -24.15 9.72
CA GLU A 249 10.77 -25.02 10.86
C GLU A 249 9.30 -24.88 11.27
N MET A 250 8.71 -23.69 11.08
CA MET A 250 7.30 -23.45 11.36
C MET A 250 6.62 -22.78 10.15
N PRO A 251 6.19 -23.53 9.12
CA PRO A 251 5.66 -22.96 7.88
C PRO A 251 4.21 -22.46 8.01
N VAL A 252 3.93 -21.58 8.98
CA VAL A 252 2.57 -21.11 9.32
C VAL A 252 1.82 -20.48 8.14
N PHE A 253 2.51 -19.86 7.19
CA PHE A 253 1.89 -19.29 5.98
C PHE A 253 1.41 -20.35 5.00
N GLN A 254 2.01 -21.55 5.00
CA GLN A 254 1.55 -22.68 4.20
C GLN A 254 0.33 -23.38 4.83
N HIS A 255 0.15 -23.24 6.15
CA HIS A 255 -0.96 -23.84 6.89
C HIS A 255 -2.23 -22.96 6.90
N ARG A 256 -2.19 -21.77 6.30
CA ARG A 256 -3.37 -20.89 6.22
C ARG A 256 -4.45 -21.55 5.38
N ARG A 257 -5.67 -21.57 5.90
CA ARG A 257 -6.85 -22.13 5.23
C ARG A 257 -7.43 -21.12 4.24
N ASN A 258 -6.68 -20.85 3.17
CA ASN A 258 -7.13 -20.01 2.05
C ASN A 258 -8.40 -20.55 1.39
N ASP A 259 -8.72 -21.82 1.66
CA ASP A 259 -9.95 -22.44 1.24
C ASP A 259 -11.19 -21.98 2.04
N ILE A 260 -11.03 -21.58 3.30
CA ILE A 260 -12.10 -21.12 4.22
C ILE A 260 -12.16 -19.59 4.28
N TYR A 261 -11.01 -18.93 4.34
CA TYR A 261 -10.92 -17.47 4.41
C TYR A 261 -9.83 -16.98 3.47
N SER A 262 -9.95 -15.77 2.91
CA SER A 262 -8.86 -15.15 2.19
C SER A 262 -8.66 -13.71 2.61
N LEU A 263 -7.41 -13.32 2.78
CA LEU A 263 -7.00 -11.94 3.02
C LEU A 263 -6.22 -11.48 1.79
N ASN A 264 -6.86 -10.61 1.01
CA ASN A 264 -6.35 -10.06 -0.24
C ASN A 264 -6.16 -8.55 -0.10
N LEU A 265 -5.05 -8.05 -0.66
CA LEU A 265 -4.86 -6.62 -0.79
C LEU A 265 -5.79 -6.12 -1.88
N ILE A 266 -6.71 -5.22 -1.52
CA ILE A 266 -7.48 -4.50 -2.52
C ILE A 266 -6.55 -3.43 -3.08
N ARG A 267 -6.26 -3.50 -4.39
CA ARG A 267 -5.61 -2.45 -5.19
C ARG A 267 -4.07 -2.33 -5.06
N GLN A 268 -3.39 -2.63 -6.16
CA GLN A 268 -2.25 -1.86 -6.68
C GLN A 268 -2.39 -1.87 -8.21
N THR A 269 -2.83 -0.77 -8.82
CA THR A 269 -2.69 -0.61 -10.26
C THR A 269 -1.21 -0.33 -10.54
N LYS A 270 -0.56 -1.25 -11.25
CA LYS A 270 0.86 -1.06 -11.62
C LYS A 270 0.97 -0.02 -12.72
N GLN A 271 2.08 0.72 -12.72
CA GLN A 271 2.42 1.54 -13.86
C GLN A 271 2.65 0.64 -15.07
N ILE A 272 1.94 0.93 -16.15
CA ILE A 272 2.04 0.16 -17.39
C ILE A 272 3.18 0.74 -18.21
N ASP A 273 4.09 -0.13 -18.64
CA ASP A 273 5.11 0.19 -19.62
C ASP A 273 4.53 0.05 -21.04
N ASP A 274 4.52 1.14 -21.80
CA ASP A 274 3.98 1.16 -23.17
C ASP A 274 4.80 0.30 -24.13
N ASN A 275 6.08 0.10 -23.81
CA ASN A 275 6.98 -0.77 -24.58
C ASN A 275 6.93 -2.23 -24.11
N GLY A 276 6.25 -2.50 -23.00
CA GLY A 276 6.06 -3.84 -22.47
C GLY A 276 5.12 -4.69 -23.32
N THR A 277 5.03 -5.98 -23.00
CA THR A 277 4.14 -6.93 -23.69
C THR A 277 3.45 -7.86 -22.71
N PHE A 278 2.22 -8.25 -23.03
CA PHE A 278 1.40 -9.15 -22.23
C PHE A 278 0.93 -10.33 -23.08
N MET A 279 0.81 -11.51 -22.48
CA MET A 279 0.36 -12.72 -23.18
C MET A 279 -1.16 -12.89 -23.08
N PHE A 280 -1.82 -13.02 -24.21
CA PHE A 280 -3.24 -13.37 -24.30
C PHE A 280 -3.41 -14.67 -25.10
N GLY A 281 -3.33 -15.81 -24.40
CA GLY A 281 -3.22 -17.12 -25.08
C GLY A 281 -1.90 -17.20 -25.83
N ASP A 282 -1.96 -17.44 -27.13
CA ASP A 282 -0.83 -17.40 -28.05
C ASP A 282 -0.54 -16.01 -28.63
N LYS A 283 -1.35 -14.99 -28.28
CA LYS A 283 -1.23 -13.63 -28.82
C LYS A 283 -0.41 -12.72 -27.91
N ILE A 284 0.29 -11.77 -28.52
CA ILE A 284 1.04 -10.73 -27.83
C ILE A 284 0.23 -9.43 -27.85
N ILE A 285 -0.10 -8.93 -26.66
CA ILE A 285 -0.78 -7.65 -26.46
C ILE A 285 0.27 -6.58 -26.13
N PRO A 286 0.41 -5.53 -26.95
CA PRO A 286 1.30 -4.41 -26.65
C PRO A 286 0.89 -3.67 -25.38
N GLY A 287 1.87 -3.26 -24.57
CA GLY A 287 1.62 -2.48 -23.36
C GLY A 287 0.87 -1.17 -23.65
N SER A 288 1.10 -0.57 -24.82
CA SER A 288 0.38 0.61 -25.32
C SER A 288 -1.14 0.44 -25.42
N THR A 289 -1.66 -0.78 -25.52
CA THR A 289 -3.11 -1.08 -25.57
C THR A 289 -3.68 -1.54 -24.23
N VAL A 290 -2.82 -1.72 -23.20
CA VAL A 290 -3.20 -2.05 -21.83
C VAL A 290 -3.44 -0.74 -21.06
N PHE A 291 -4.51 -0.68 -20.27
CA PHE A 291 -4.88 0.53 -19.53
C PHE A 291 -5.05 0.33 -18.01
N CYS A 292 -5.16 -0.91 -17.55
CA CYS A 292 -5.14 -1.25 -16.14
C CYS A 292 -4.36 -2.56 -15.95
N GLN A 293 -3.53 -2.65 -14.91
CA GLN A 293 -2.86 -3.89 -14.51
C GLN A 293 -2.94 -3.98 -12.99
N SER A 294 -3.52 -5.06 -12.46
CA SER A 294 -3.57 -5.39 -11.04
C SER A 294 -2.42 -6.34 -10.66
N GLN A 295 -2.53 -7.01 -9.52
CA GLN A 295 -1.53 -7.99 -9.09
C GLN A 295 -1.51 -9.22 -10.00
N TYR A 296 -2.69 -9.71 -10.40
CA TYR A 296 -2.84 -10.95 -11.15
C TYR A 296 -3.57 -10.79 -12.48
N SER A 297 -4.08 -9.60 -12.80
CA SER A 297 -4.89 -9.36 -13.99
C SER A 297 -4.45 -8.10 -14.74
N TYR A 298 -4.91 -7.96 -15.98
CA TYR A 298 -4.71 -6.77 -16.79
C TYR A 298 -5.90 -6.57 -17.72
N ALA A 299 -6.21 -5.31 -18.01
CA ALA A 299 -7.30 -4.89 -18.88
C ALA A 299 -6.76 -4.15 -20.10
N PHE A 300 -7.27 -4.51 -21.27
CA PHE A 300 -6.77 -4.03 -22.56
C PHE A 300 -7.91 -3.79 -23.55
N THR A 301 -7.63 -2.91 -24.52
CA THR A 301 -8.61 -2.55 -25.54
C THR A 301 -8.82 -3.70 -26.53
N ASN A 302 -10.06 -3.88 -26.99
CA ASN A 302 -10.38 -4.95 -27.92
C ASN A 302 -10.14 -4.52 -29.38
N ILE A 303 -9.60 -5.43 -30.19
CA ILE A 303 -9.39 -5.23 -31.63
C ILE A 303 -10.70 -5.25 -32.42
N ARG A 304 -11.72 -5.97 -31.93
CA ARG A 304 -13.08 -6.03 -32.50
C ARG A 304 -14.14 -5.74 -31.44
N CYS A 305 -14.76 -4.58 -31.51
CA CYS A 305 -15.72 -4.13 -30.51
C CYS A 305 -17.16 -4.45 -30.94
N VAL A 306 -17.92 -5.16 -30.11
CA VAL A 306 -19.36 -5.39 -30.32
C VAL A 306 -20.16 -4.08 -30.14
N VAL A 307 -19.74 -3.26 -29.17
CA VAL A 307 -20.20 -1.89 -28.92
C VAL A 307 -18.99 -1.01 -28.62
N PRO A 308 -19.06 0.33 -28.83
CA PRO A 308 -17.99 1.24 -28.41
C PRO A 308 -17.65 1.06 -26.92
N GLY A 309 -16.36 0.93 -26.61
CA GLY A 309 -15.90 0.65 -25.24
C GLY A 309 -15.92 -0.83 -24.83
N HIS A 310 -16.18 -1.75 -25.76
CA HIS A 310 -15.97 -3.18 -25.51
C HIS A 310 -14.49 -3.47 -25.22
N ILE A 311 -14.18 -3.82 -23.97
CA ILE A 311 -12.83 -4.16 -23.50
C ILE A 311 -12.76 -5.59 -22.98
N LEU A 312 -11.53 -6.05 -22.76
CA LEU A 312 -11.23 -7.37 -22.22
C LEU A 312 -10.37 -7.26 -20.94
N ILE A 313 -10.56 -8.20 -20.03
CA ILE A 313 -9.74 -8.35 -18.81
C ILE A 313 -9.31 -9.81 -18.70
N SER A 314 -8.01 -10.06 -18.57
CA SER A 314 -7.44 -11.40 -18.42
C SER A 314 -6.47 -11.49 -17.26
N THR A 315 -6.16 -12.70 -16.83
CA THR A 315 -5.11 -12.97 -15.85
C THR A 315 -3.72 -12.82 -16.49
N LEU A 316 -2.71 -12.40 -15.72
CA LEU A 316 -1.32 -12.31 -16.19
C LEU A 316 -0.74 -13.71 -16.46
N ARG A 317 -1.12 -14.70 -15.65
CA ARG A 317 -0.86 -16.11 -15.93
C ARG A 317 -1.87 -16.61 -16.95
N VAL A 318 -1.41 -17.29 -17.99
CA VAL A 318 -2.28 -17.91 -18.98
C VAL A 318 -3.00 -19.10 -18.34
N ALA A 319 -4.29 -18.91 -18.04
CA ALA A 319 -5.20 -19.93 -17.53
C ALA A 319 -6.34 -20.13 -18.53
N HIS A 320 -6.65 -21.37 -18.91
CA HIS A 320 -7.60 -21.63 -20.01
C HIS A 320 -9.05 -21.50 -19.54
N ARG A 321 -9.33 -21.95 -18.31
CA ARG A 321 -10.67 -22.02 -17.72
C ARG A 321 -10.76 -21.25 -16.42
N LEU A 322 -11.98 -20.86 -16.02
CA LEU A 322 -12.22 -20.27 -14.69
C LEU A 322 -11.79 -21.19 -13.54
N CYS A 323 -11.97 -22.50 -13.71
CA CYS A 323 -11.59 -23.50 -12.71
C CYS A 323 -10.07 -23.71 -12.58
N ASP A 324 -9.26 -23.17 -13.50
CA ASP A 324 -7.79 -23.23 -13.44
C ASP A 324 -7.21 -22.11 -12.56
N LEU A 325 -8.05 -21.16 -12.11
CA LEU A 325 -7.63 -20.01 -11.32
C LEU A 325 -7.46 -20.35 -9.84
N THR A 326 -6.42 -19.79 -9.24
CA THR A 326 -6.32 -19.71 -7.78
C THR A 326 -7.40 -18.79 -7.22
N LYS A 327 -7.69 -18.89 -5.92
CA LYS A 327 -8.69 -18.03 -5.27
C LYS A 327 -8.27 -16.55 -5.31
N GLU A 328 -6.97 -16.29 -5.24
CA GLU A 328 -6.37 -14.97 -5.36
C GLU A 328 -6.57 -14.40 -6.77
N GLU A 329 -6.28 -15.18 -7.81
CA GLU A 329 -6.50 -14.77 -9.21
C GLU A 329 -7.98 -14.55 -9.53
N LEU A 330 -8.87 -15.44 -9.07
CA LEU A 330 -10.31 -15.30 -9.26
C LEU A 330 -10.84 -14.02 -8.59
N CYS A 331 -10.40 -13.76 -7.36
CA CYS A 331 -10.79 -12.56 -6.61
C CYS A 331 -10.28 -11.29 -7.31
N ASP A 332 -8.99 -11.27 -7.69
CA ASP A 332 -8.37 -10.14 -8.37
C ASP A 332 -8.99 -9.88 -9.75
N LEU A 333 -9.33 -10.93 -10.51
CA LEU A 333 -9.97 -10.83 -11.83
C LEU A 333 -11.29 -10.07 -11.74
N PHE A 334 -12.21 -10.51 -10.87
CA PHE A 334 -13.53 -9.87 -10.73
C PHE A 334 -13.48 -8.52 -9.99
N GLN A 335 -12.54 -8.33 -9.06
CA GLN A 335 -12.28 -6.99 -8.50
C GLN A 335 -11.81 -6.03 -9.60
N THR A 336 -10.93 -6.49 -10.49
CA THR A 336 -10.46 -5.73 -11.66
C THR A 336 -11.63 -5.45 -12.62
N THR A 337 -12.53 -6.42 -12.83
CA THR A 337 -13.77 -6.23 -13.60
C THR A 337 -14.62 -5.09 -13.04
N VAL A 338 -14.86 -5.03 -11.74
CA VAL A 338 -15.69 -3.98 -11.13
C VAL A 338 -15.08 -2.59 -11.31
N ILE A 339 -13.77 -2.43 -11.11
CA ILE A 339 -13.14 -1.11 -11.27
C ILE A 339 -13.07 -0.67 -12.73
N VAL A 340 -12.82 -1.62 -13.64
CA VAL A 340 -12.76 -1.33 -15.08
C VAL A 340 -14.15 -1.03 -15.61
N GLN A 341 -15.19 -1.75 -15.18
CA GLN A 341 -16.57 -1.46 -15.53
C GLN A 341 -16.93 -0.01 -15.21
N LYS A 342 -16.64 0.45 -13.98
CA LYS A 342 -16.91 1.83 -13.57
C LYS A 342 -16.18 2.86 -14.44
N ALA A 343 -14.90 2.62 -14.73
CA ALA A 343 -14.09 3.50 -15.56
C ALA A 343 -14.62 3.58 -17.00
N VAL A 344 -14.97 2.43 -17.57
CA VAL A 344 -15.48 2.32 -18.95
C VAL A 344 -16.88 2.92 -19.06
N GLU A 345 -17.77 2.68 -18.10
CA GLU A 345 -19.09 3.33 -18.04
C GLU A 345 -18.96 4.85 -17.99
N GLN A 346 -18.02 5.36 -17.18
CA GLN A 346 -17.79 6.80 -17.06
C GLN A 346 -17.19 7.42 -18.33
N GLU A 347 -16.17 6.80 -18.93
CA GLU A 347 -15.55 7.28 -20.19
C GLU A 347 -16.54 7.30 -21.35
N TYR A 348 -17.39 6.27 -21.43
CA TYR A 348 -18.34 6.14 -22.52
C TYR A 348 -19.71 6.76 -22.22
N GLY A 349 -19.96 7.29 -21.02
CA GLY A 349 -21.27 7.82 -20.63
C GLY A 349 -22.38 6.77 -20.67
N ALA A 350 -22.06 5.54 -20.30
CA ALA A 350 -23.01 4.45 -20.15
C ALA A 350 -23.51 4.37 -18.70
N ASN A 351 -24.71 3.81 -18.49
CA ASN A 351 -25.32 3.63 -17.17
C ASN A 351 -25.49 2.16 -16.78
N SER A 352 -25.05 1.24 -17.64
CA SER A 352 -25.18 -0.21 -17.52
C SER A 352 -24.02 -0.86 -18.28
N SER A 353 -23.71 -2.11 -17.96
CA SER A 353 -22.75 -2.92 -18.73
C SER A 353 -23.24 -4.36 -18.87
N THR A 354 -22.95 -4.97 -20.01
CA THR A 354 -23.01 -6.43 -20.18
C THR A 354 -21.62 -6.98 -19.85
N VAL A 355 -21.53 -7.80 -18.79
CA VAL A 355 -20.29 -8.46 -18.37
C VAL A 355 -20.43 -9.95 -18.66
N THR A 356 -19.55 -10.51 -19.48
CA THR A 356 -19.65 -11.91 -19.91
C THR A 356 -18.31 -12.62 -19.90
N VAL A 357 -18.37 -13.93 -19.66
CA VAL A 357 -17.20 -14.82 -19.67
C VAL A 357 -17.59 -16.07 -20.46
N GLN A 358 -16.86 -16.36 -21.53
CA GLN A 358 -17.03 -17.57 -22.32
C GLN A 358 -16.01 -18.60 -21.83
N ASP A 359 -16.43 -19.50 -20.93
CA ASP A 359 -15.54 -20.48 -20.28
C ASP A 359 -15.61 -21.85 -20.98
N GLY A 360 -14.71 -22.06 -21.94
CA GLY A 360 -14.58 -23.29 -22.73
C GLY A 360 -15.17 -23.19 -24.15
N PRO A 361 -14.79 -24.11 -25.07
CA PRO A 361 -15.15 -24.02 -26.49
C PRO A 361 -16.65 -24.00 -26.74
N SER A 362 -17.43 -24.82 -26.03
CA SER A 362 -18.89 -24.87 -26.17
C SER A 362 -19.60 -23.61 -25.66
N ALA A 363 -18.94 -22.82 -24.81
CA ALA A 363 -19.42 -21.51 -24.38
C ALA A 363 -19.06 -20.39 -25.37
N GLY A 364 -18.33 -20.71 -26.45
CA GLY A 364 -17.91 -19.75 -27.48
C GLY A 364 -16.52 -19.16 -27.27
N GLN A 365 -15.73 -19.69 -26.32
CA GLN A 365 -14.37 -19.20 -26.07
C GLN A 365 -13.48 -19.37 -27.32
N THR A 366 -12.96 -18.26 -27.83
CA THR A 366 -12.14 -18.23 -29.05
C THR A 366 -10.64 -18.35 -28.77
N ILE A 367 -10.18 -17.74 -27.69
CA ILE A 367 -8.77 -17.77 -27.26
C ILE A 367 -8.67 -18.59 -25.96
N PRO A 368 -7.77 -19.59 -25.88
CA PRO A 368 -7.59 -20.44 -24.70
C PRO A 368 -6.85 -19.68 -23.58
N HIS A 369 -7.43 -18.58 -23.14
CA HIS A 369 -7.02 -17.79 -22.00
C HIS A 369 -8.28 -17.13 -21.47
N ILE A 370 -8.56 -17.25 -20.18
CA ILE A 370 -9.73 -16.64 -19.58
C ILE A 370 -9.75 -15.13 -19.81
N HIS A 371 -10.90 -14.62 -20.26
CA HIS A 371 -11.13 -13.20 -20.42
C HIS A 371 -12.56 -12.84 -20.06
N VAL A 372 -12.70 -11.73 -19.36
CA VAL A 372 -13.97 -11.09 -19.07
C VAL A 372 -14.19 -10.01 -20.11
N HIS A 373 -15.30 -10.10 -20.82
CA HIS A 373 -15.77 -9.03 -21.70
C HIS A 373 -16.56 -8.02 -20.86
N ILE A 374 -16.25 -6.74 -21.03
CA ILE A 374 -17.08 -5.64 -20.52
C ILE A 374 -17.56 -4.82 -21.70
N LEU A 375 -18.88 -4.76 -21.86
CA LEU A 375 -19.56 -4.03 -22.91
C LEU A 375 -20.40 -2.93 -22.25
N PRO A 376 -19.95 -1.67 -22.17
CA PRO A 376 -20.77 -0.58 -21.65
C PRO A 376 -22.00 -0.39 -22.55
N ARG A 377 -23.17 -0.23 -21.94
CA ARG A 377 -24.47 -0.26 -22.62
C ARG A 377 -25.19 1.08 -22.55
N LYS A 378 -25.81 1.44 -23.66
CA LYS A 378 -26.73 2.57 -23.80
C LYS A 378 -28.05 2.12 -24.40
N GLN A 379 -29.08 2.91 -24.15
CA GLN A 379 -30.34 2.73 -24.85
C GLN A 379 -30.12 2.95 -26.35
N GLY A 380 -30.54 1.98 -27.17
CA GLY A 380 -30.39 2.04 -28.63
C GLY A 380 -29.17 1.33 -29.21
N ASP A 381 -28.32 0.69 -28.40
CA ASP A 381 -27.18 -0.11 -28.92
C ASP A 381 -27.64 -1.22 -29.88
N PHE A 382 -28.80 -1.82 -29.59
CA PHE A 382 -29.42 -2.87 -30.40
C PHE A 382 -30.94 -2.67 -30.46
N ALA A 383 -31.56 -3.12 -31.55
CA ALA A 383 -33.02 -3.11 -31.68
C ALA A 383 -33.68 -4.01 -30.62
N ARG A 384 -33.09 -5.18 -30.35
CA ARG A 384 -33.42 -6.01 -29.19
C ARG A 384 -32.19 -6.13 -28.31
N ASN A 385 -32.34 -5.87 -27.01
CA ASN A 385 -31.21 -5.83 -26.08
C ASN A 385 -30.39 -7.14 -26.05
N ASP A 386 -31.04 -8.29 -26.25
CA ASP A 386 -30.41 -9.62 -26.25
C ASP A 386 -29.63 -9.94 -27.54
N ASP A 387 -29.72 -9.10 -28.59
CA ASP A 387 -28.94 -9.29 -29.81
C ASP A 387 -27.43 -9.15 -29.53
N VAL A 388 -27.04 -8.54 -28.40
CA VAL A 388 -25.66 -8.50 -27.92
C VAL A 388 -25.02 -9.88 -27.83
N TYR A 389 -25.77 -10.91 -27.43
CA TYR A 389 -25.25 -12.28 -27.31
C TYR A 389 -25.01 -12.92 -28.68
N LEU A 390 -25.87 -12.61 -29.67
CA LEU A 390 -25.69 -13.05 -31.04
C LEU A 390 -24.47 -12.40 -31.69
N GLN A 391 -24.22 -11.12 -31.39
CA GLN A 391 -23.03 -10.42 -31.86
C GLN A 391 -21.77 -10.93 -31.17
N LEU A 392 -21.80 -11.15 -29.86
CA LEU A 392 -20.70 -11.76 -29.10
C LEU A 392 -20.32 -13.14 -29.64
N ALA A 393 -21.28 -13.96 -30.06
CA ALA A 393 -21.00 -15.27 -30.65
C ALA A 393 -20.25 -15.19 -32.00
N LYS A 394 -20.29 -14.04 -32.69
CA LYS A 394 -19.74 -13.85 -34.04
C LYS A 394 -18.50 -12.96 -34.10
N HIS A 395 -18.35 -12.01 -33.17
CA HIS A 395 -17.39 -10.91 -33.33
C HIS A 395 -15.93 -11.34 -33.50
N ASP A 396 -15.52 -12.42 -32.82
CA ASP A 396 -14.15 -12.93 -32.84
C ASP A 396 -13.89 -13.99 -33.91
N ARG A 397 -14.89 -14.35 -34.73
CA ARG A 397 -14.72 -15.34 -35.81
C ARG A 397 -14.23 -14.67 -37.10
N ASP A 398 -13.46 -15.40 -37.90
CA ASP A 398 -12.83 -14.87 -39.12
C ASP A 398 -13.83 -14.43 -40.20
N ASP A 399 -15.10 -14.85 -40.09
CA ASP A 399 -16.21 -14.45 -40.96
C ASP A 399 -16.88 -13.12 -40.54
N SER A 400 -16.38 -12.45 -39.50
CA SER A 400 -16.90 -11.15 -39.07
C SER A 400 -16.68 -10.06 -40.14
N SER A 401 -17.76 -9.36 -40.49
CA SER A 401 -17.74 -8.27 -41.46
C SER A 401 -17.21 -6.94 -40.90
N GLN A 402 -16.91 -6.86 -39.60
CA GLN A 402 -16.39 -5.64 -38.99
C GLN A 402 -14.87 -5.51 -39.21
N PRO A 403 -14.39 -4.34 -39.68
CA PRO A 403 -12.97 -4.11 -39.87
C PRO A 403 -12.21 -4.14 -38.54
N LEU A 404 -10.99 -4.68 -38.57
CA LEU A 404 -10.08 -4.64 -37.43
C LEU A 404 -9.71 -3.19 -37.10
N ARG A 405 -9.74 -2.85 -35.82
CA ARG A 405 -9.22 -1.56 -35.34
C ARG A 405 -7.71 -1.50 -35.54
N SER A 406 -7.22 -0.32 -35.91
CA SER A 406 -5.78 -0.06 -35.93
C SER A 406 -5.20 -0.05 -34.51
N ARG A 407 -3.93 -0.42 -34.38
CA ARG A 407 -3.21 -0.35 -33.09
C ARG A 407 -3.19 1.05 -32.51
N GLU A 408 -3.15 2.08 -33.36
CA GLU A 408 -3.16 3.48 -32.94
C GLU A 408 -4.49 3.86 -32.28
N GLN A 409 -5.63 3.46 -32.89
CA GLN A 409 -6.96 3.66 -32.29
C GLN A 409 -7.10 2.93 -30.95
N MET A 410 -6.56 1.71 -30.85
CA MET A 410 -6.58 0.91 -29.61
C MET A 410 -5.71 1.55 -28.51
N ALA A 411 -4.55 2.09 -28.87
CA ALA A 411 -3.65 2.76 -27.94
C ALA A 411 -4.18 4.12 -27.47
N GLU A 412 -4.85 4.88 -28.35
CA GLU A 412 -5.52 6.13 -27.98
C GLU A 412 -6.64 5.89 -26.97
N GLU A 413 -7.48 4.87 -27.20
CA GLU A 413 -8.50 4.48 -26.23
C GLU A 413 -7.88 4.07 -24.88
N ALA A 414 -6.82 3.25 -24.91
CA ALA A 414 -6.12 2.87 -23.68
C ALA A 414 -5.58 4.09 -22.93
N ARG A 415 -5.02 5.07 -23.64
CA ARG A 415 -4.53 6.34 -23.04
C ARG A 415 -5.64 7.16 -22.39
N ARG A 416 -6.86 7.17 -22.93
CA ARG A 416 -8.00 7.82 -22.26
C ARG A 416 -8.41 7.07 -21.00
N LEU A 417 -8.57 5.75 -21.09
CA LEU A 417 -8.97 4.90 -19.96
C LEU A 417 -7.96 4.89 -18.80
N ARG A 418 -6.65 5.00 -19.07
CA ARG A 418 -5.61 5.09 -18.03
C ARG A 418 -5.82 6.25 -17.05
N ARG A 419 -6.54 7.32 -17.43
CA ARG A 419 -6.80 8.48 -16.57
C ARG A 419 -7.64 8.13 -15.34
N TYR A 420 -8.42 7.05 -15.40
CA TYR A 420 -9.29 6.60 -14.32
C TYR A 420 -8.56 5.75 -13.25
N PHE A 421 -7.31 5.36 -13.51
CA PHE A 421 -6.53 4.44 -12.65
C PHE A 421 -5.30 5.10 -12.02
N LYS A 422 -5.19 6.43 -12.11
CA LYS A 422 -4.10 7.23 -11.54
C LYS A 422 -4.32 7.60 -10.08
#